data_AF-A0A536T0M0-F1
#
_entry.id   AF-A0A536T0M0-F1
#
_cell.length_a   1.000
_cell.length_b   1.000
_cell.length_c   1.000
_cell.angle_alpha   90.00
_cell.angle_beta   90.00
_cell.angle_gamma   90.00
#
_symmetry.space_group_name_H-M   'P 1'
#
loop_
_entity.id
_entity.type
_entity.pdbx_description
1 polymer ?
#
loop_
_entity_poly.entity_id
_entity_poly.type
_entity_poly.pdbx_seq_one_letter_code
_entity_poly.pdbx_strand_id
1 'polypeptide(L)'
;MKACHRICASILVIATTLLTAPFALAKDVAIPQETLRVPGLHAAAEIRVDRWGVPHIYARSEADLFYVQGFNAARDRLFQIDLWRRRGLGQLSEVFGPGFFEQDRAARLFLYRGDMDREWRIYSARATREAEPVAQR
;
A
#
# COMPACT_ATOMS: atom_id res chain seq x y z
N MET A 1 -46.17 -18.83 47.65
CA MET A 1 -45.14 -19.69 46.98
C MET A 1 -45.16 -19.66 45.44
N LYS A 2 -46.27 -19.32 44.75
CA LYS A 2 -46.34 -19.31 43.26
C LYS A 2 -45.63 -18.13 42.57
N ALA A 3 -45.42 -17.01 43.28
CA ALA A 3 -44.76 -15.81 42.75
C ALA A 3 -43.24 -15.98 42.58
N CYS A 4 -42.60 -16.72 43.49
CA CYS A 4 -41.15 -16.94 43.46
C CYS A 4 -40.72 -17.81 42.27
N HIS A 5 -41.52 -18.82 41.91
CA HIS A 5 -41.21 -19.71 40.78
C HIS A 5 -41.29 -19.00 39.41
N ARG A 6 -42.20 -18.03 39.26
CA ARG A 6 -42.36 -17.27 38.01
C ARG A 6 -41.22 -16.29 37.77
N ILE A 7 -40.72 -15.66 38.84
CA ILE A 7 -39.61 -14.70 38.77
C ILE A 7 -38.30 -15.40 38.38
N CYS A 8 -38.02 -16.58 38.95
CA CYS A 8 -36.82 -17.35 38.60
C CYS A 8 -36.83 -17.85 37.14
N ALA A 9 -37.99 -18.28 36.63
CA ALA A 9 -38.10 -18.77 35.25
C ALA A 9 -37.89 -17.65 34.21
N SER A 10 -38.36 -16.43 34.48
CA SER A 10 -38.17 -15.27 33.60
C SER A 10 -36.72 -14.81 33.55
N ILE A 11 -36.02 -14.80 34.70
CA ILE A 11 -34.60 -14.42 34.78
C ILE A 11 -33.73 -15.42 34.00
N LEU A 12 -34.07 -16.71 34.07
CA LEU A 12 -33.33 -17.75 33.34
C LEU A 12 -33.47 -17.60 31.82
N VAL A 13 -34.67 -17.34 31.30
CA VAL A 13 -34.89 -17.16 29.84
C VAL A 13 -34.18 -15.92 29.31
N ILE A 14 -34.17 -14.82 30.08
CA ILE A 14 -33.48 -13.58 29.71
C ILE A 14 -31.95 -13.79 29.72
N ALA A 15 -31.42 -14.54 30.69
CA ALA A 15 -30.00 -14.86 30.74
C ALA A 15 -29.55 -15.74 29.55
N THR A 16 -30.39 -16.69 29.11
CA THR A 16 -30.06 -17.56 27.97
C THR A 16 -30.16 -16.84 26.62
N THR A 17 -31.08 -15.89 26.45
CA THR A 17 -31.18 -15.08 25.22
C THR A 17 -30.07 -14.04 25.08
N LEU A 18 -29.58 -13.50 26.21
CA LEU A 18 -28.42 -12.58 26.19
C LEU A 18 -27.10 -13.29 25.84
N LEU A 19 -26.96 -14.59 26.15
CA LEU A 19 -25.73 -15.33 25.86
C LEU A 19 -25.60 -15.79 24.39
N THR A 20 -26.70 -15.97 23.67
CA THR A 20 -26.70 -16.45 22.27
C THR A 20 -26.71 -15.34 21.23
N ALA A 21 -27.04 -14.10 21.61
CA ALA A 21 -27.16 -12.97 20.70
C ALA A 21 -25.84 -12.43 20.08
N PRO A 22 -24.65 -12.46 20.73
CA PRO A 22 -23.50 -11.73 20.19
C PRO A 22 -22.85 -12.41 18.97
N PHE A 23 -23.24 -13.64 18.61
CA PHE A 23 -22.61 -14.38 17.49
C PHE A 23 -23.30 -14.16 16.13
N ALA A 24 -24.53 -13.65 16.10
CA ALA A 24 -25.34 -13.59 14.88
C ALA A 24 -25.18 -12.30 14.05
N LEU A 25 -24.24 -11.42 14.42
CA LEU A 25 -24.00 -10.14 13.73
C LEU A 25 -22.58 -10.03 13.17
N ALA A 26 -22.08 -11.12 12.58
CA ALA A 26 -21.05 -10.99 11.54
C ALA A 26 -21.71 -10.33 10.33
N LYS A 27 -21.71 -8.99 10.31
CA LYS A 27 -22.09 -8.21 9.13
C LYS A 27 -21.13 -8.59 8.02
N ASP A 28 -21.64 -9.06 6.87
CA ASP A 28 -20.83 -9.22 5.66
C ASP A 28 -20.17 -7.88 5.34
N VAL A 29 -18.87 -7.78 5.62
CA VAL A 29 -18.07 -6.63 5.24
C VAL A 29 -17.88 -6.73 3.74
N ALA A 30 -18.67 -5.98 2.98
CA ALA A 30 -18.48 -5.84 1.55
C ALA A 30 -17.05 -5.35 1.30
N ILE A 31 -16.26 -6.14 0.56
CA ILE A 31 -14.91 -5.72 0.14
C ILE A 31 -15.09 -4.57 -0.86
N PRO A 32 -14.56 -3.36 -0.58
CA PRO A 32 -14.70 -2.25 -1.49
C PRO A 32 -14.03 -2.60 -2.81
N GLN A 33 -14.80 -2.55 -3.91
CA GLN A 33 -14.27 -2.65 -5.25
C GLN A 33 -14.20 -1.26 -5.86
N GLU A 34 -13.01 -0.89 -6.31
CA GLU A 34 -12.74 0.39 -6.92
C GLU A 34 -12.10 0.18 -8.29
N THR A 35 -12.67 0.82 -9.31
CA THR A 35 -12.12 0.80 -10.67
C THR A 35 -11.56 2.17 -10.98
N LEU A 36 -10.24 2.26 -11.12
CA LEU A 36 -9.54 3.50 -11.44
C LEU A 36 -9.09 3.50 -12.90
N ARG A 37 -9.25 4.65 -13.57
CA ARG A 37 -8.60 4.89 -14.86
C ARG A 37 -7.21 5.46 -14.62
N VAL A 38 -6.19 4.68 -14.97
CA VAL A 38 -4.80 5.09 -14.81
C VAL A 38 -4.22 5.41 -16.19
N PRO A 39 -3.78 6.65 -16.45
CA PRO A 39 -3.10 7.01 -17.68
C PRO A 39 -1.87 6.13 -17.92
N GLY A 40 -1.55 5.80 -19.18
CA GLY A 40 -0.36 5.01 -19.49
C GLY A 40 -0.46 3.50 -19.23
N LEU A 41 -1.59 3.00 -18.71
CA LEU A 41 -1.86 1.55 -18.63
C LEU A 41 -2.43 1.04 -19.96
N HIS A 42 -1.81 0.03 -20.57
CA HIS A 42 -2.23 -0.47 -21.89
C HIS A 42 -3.37 -1.49 -21.83
N ALA A 43 -3.41 -2.27 -20.76
CA ALA A 43 -4.38 -3.33 -20.54
C ALA A 43 -4.92 -3.28 -19.11
N ALA A 44 -6.16 -3.75 -18.92
CA ALA A 44 -6.73 -3.88 -17.59
C ALA A 44 -5.84 -4.74 -16.69
N ALA A 45 -5.66 -4.28 -15.46
CA ALA A 45 -4.92 -4.94 -14.40
C ALA A 45 -5.73 -4.92 -13.10
N GLU A 46 -5.47 -5.86 -12.20
CA GLU A 46 -6.21 -6.05 -10.96
C GLU A 46 -5.25 -6.10 -9.78
N ILE A 47 -5.61 -5.41 -8.68
CA ILE A 47 -4.92 -5.50 -7.40
C ILE A 47 -5.89 -6.13 -6.40
N ARG A 48 -5.55 -7.31 -5.88
CA ARG A 48 -6.32 -7.98 -4.82
C ARG A 48 -5.57 -7.89 -3.51
N VAL A 49 -6.15 -7.22 -2.52
CA VAL A 49 -5.54 -7.11 -1.19
C VAL A 49 -6.09 -8.24 -0.31
N ASP A 50 -5.20 -9.03 0.27
CA ASP A 50 -5.59 -10.11 1.17
C ASP A 50 -6.00 -9.59 2.56
N ARG A 51 -6.37 -10.51 3.46
CA ARG A 51 -6.78 -10.16 4.84
C ARG A 51 -5.66 -9.52 5.69
N TRP A 52 -4.41 -9.64 5.28
CA TRP A 52 -3.24 -9.07 5.95
C TRP A 52 -2.77 -7.76 5.32
N GLY A 53 -3.47 -7.26 4.31
CA GLY A 53 -3.07 -6.07 3.58
C GLY A 53 -1.99 -6.33 2.51
N VAL A 54 -1.76 -7.58 2.12
CA VAL A 54 -0.78 -7.94 1.09
C VAL A 54 -1.43 -7.82 -0.30
N PRO A 55 -0.89 -6.97 -1.20
CA PRO A 55 -1.41 -6.80 -2.54
C PRO A 55 -0.90 -7.91 -3.49
N HIS A 56 -1.83 -8.58 -4.16
CA HIS A 56 -1.59 -9.51 -5.26
C HIS A 56 -1.97 -8.82 -6.58
N ILE A 57 -0.99 -8.64 -7.46
CA ILE A 57 -1.16 -7.88 -8.70
C ILE A 57 -1.25 -8.82 -9.90
N TYR A 58 -2.26 -8.63 -10.73
CA TYR A 58 -2.49 -9.38 -11.96
C TYR A 58 -2.51 -8.43 -13.15
N ALA A 59 -1.72 -8.71 -14.17
CA ALA A 59 -1.67 -7.94 -15.41
C ALA A 59 -1.44 -8.87 -16.61
N ARG A 60 -1.77 -8.38 -17.81
CA ARG A 60 -1.59 -9.15 -19.07
C ARG A 60 -0.19 -9.04 -19.67
N SER A 61 0.60 -8.05 -19.23
CA SER A 61 1.96 -7.83 -19.70
C SER A 61 2.88 -7.52 -18.51
N GLU A 62 4.16 -7.83 -18.64
CA GLU A 62 5.17 -7.50 -17.62
C GLU A 62 5.31 -5.98 -17.44
N ALA A 63 5.23 -5.21 -18.53
CA ALA A 63 5.29 -3.76 -18.49
C ALA A 63 4.13 -3.15 -17.67
N ASP A 64 2.89 -3.63 -17.88
CA ASP A 64 1.75 -3.19 -17.09
C ASP A 64 1.85 -3.70 -15.64
N LEU A 65 2.42 -4.89 -15.42
CA LEU A 65 2.64 -5.43 -14.07
C LEU A 65 3.57 -4.52 -13.25
N PHE A 66 4.72 -4.14 -13.79
CA PHE A 66 5.66 -3.25 -13.11
C PHE A 66 5.09 -1.84 -12.92
N TYR A 67 4.33 -1.35 -13.91
CA TYR A 67 3.63 -0.06 -13.79
C TYR A 67 2.62 -0.06 -12.63
N VAL A 68 1.78 -1.09 -12.55
CA VAL A 68 0.77 -1.23 -11.49
C VAL A 68 1.42 -1.53 -10.12
N GLN A 69 2.55 -2.23 -10.09
CA GLN A 69 3.35 -2.41 -8.88
C GLN A 69 3.87 -1.08 -8.33
N GLY A 70 4.34 -0.18 -9.19
CA GLY A 70 4.73 1.18 -8.83
C GLY A 70 3.54 1.99 -8.32
N PHE A 71 2.39 1.92 -9.00
CA PHE A 71 1.14 2.54 -8.57
C PHE A 71 0.73 2.07 -7.16
N ASN A 72 0.74 0.76 -6.91
CA ASN A 72 0.40 0.20 -5.61
C ASN A 72 1.36 0.66 -4.50
N ALA A 73 2.67 0.68 -4.79
CA ALA A 73 3.67 1.17 -3.84
C ALA A 73 3.46 2.66 -3.52
N ALA A 74 3.14 3.48 -4.51
CA ALA A 74 2.81 4.89 -4.29
C ALA A 74 1.53 5.04 -3.46
N ARG A 75 0.45 4.34 -3.81
CA ARG A 75 -0.82 4.38 -3.07
C ARG A 75 -0.64 4.24 -1.56
N ASP A 76 0.15 3.26 -1.13
CA ASP A 76 0.26 2.93 0.30
C ASP A 76 1.47 3.59 0.97
N ARG A 77 2.54 3.87 0.22
CA ARG A 77 3.86 4.25 0.77
C ARG A 77 4.46 5.51 0.17
N LEU A 78 3.67 6.35 -0.53
CA LEU A 78 4.19 7.56 -1.18
C LEU A 78 5.02 8.44 -0.23
N PHE A 79 4.52 8.68 0.99
CA PHE A 79 5.25 9.48 1.98
C PHE A 79 6.63 8.87 2.31
N GLN A 80 6.69 7.56 2.53
CA GLN A 80 7.93 6.86 2.83
C GLN A 80 8.92 6.94 1.67
N ILE A 81 8.43 6.70 0.44
CA ILE A 81 9.24 6.74 -0.78
C ILE A 81 9.77 8.16 -1.02
N ASP A 82 8.93 9.19 -0.93
CA ASP A 82 9.35 10.57 -1.12
C ASP A 82 10.35 11.03 -0.04
N LEU A 83 10.12 10.65 1.22
CA LEU A 83 11.03 10.95 2.32
C LEU A 83 12.41 10.31 2.10
N TRP A 84 12.44 9.05 1.67
CA TRP A 84 13.69 8.35 1.37
C TRP A 84 14.39 8.93 0.14
N ARG A 85 13.64 9.30 -0.90
CA ARG A 85 14.16 9.99 -2.08
C ARG A 85 14.83 11.30 -1.68
N ARG A 86 14.16 12.15 -0.89
CA ARG A 86 14.71 13.42 -0.39
C ARG A 86 15.94 13.20 0.48
N ARG A 87 15.92 12.20 1.35
CA ARG A 87 17.07 11.83 2.18
C ARG A 87 18.27 11.44 1.34
N GLY A 88 18.09 10.61 0.32
CA GLY A 88 19.15 10.17 -0.57
C GLY A 88 19.73 11.32 -1.42
N LEU A 89 18.86 12.22 -1.89
CA LEU A 89 19.26 13.38 -2.69
C LEU A 89 19.80 14.56 -1.87
N GLY A 90 19.70 14.50 -0.53
CA GLY A 90 20.04 15.61 0.35
C GLY A 90 19.12 16.81 0.16
N GLN A 91 17.81 16.60 0.33
CA GLN A 91 16.73 17.58 0.20
C GLN A 91 15.79 17.59 1.42
N LEU A 92 16.22 17.09 2.58
CA LEU A 92 15.38 17.07 3.78
C LEU A 92 15.20 18.46 4.39
N SER A 93 16.21 19.32 4.28
CA SER A 93 16.16 20.69 4.79
C SER A 93 15.07 21.54 4.12
N GLU A 94 14.66 21.19 2.89
CA GLU A 94 13.55 21.85 2.18
C GLU A 94 12.20 21.66 2.88
N VAL A 95 11.99 20.53 3.55
CA VAL A 95 10.71 20.16 4.17
C VAL A 95 10.73 20.19 5.70
N PHE A 96 11.88 19.93 6.32
CA PHE A 96 12.03 19.90 7.79
C PHE A 96 12.85 21.07 8.35
N GLY A 97 13.37 21.94 7.48
CA GLY A 97 14.11 23.14 7.89
C GLY A 97 15.61 22.93 8.11
N PRO A 98 16.32 23.97 8.57
CA PRO A 98 17.77 24.05 8.52
C PRO A 98 18.51 23.02 9.40
N GLY A 99 17.83 22.38 10.35
CA GLY A 99 18.45 21.34 11.20
C GLY A 99 18.99 20.13 10.42
N PHE A 100 18.54 19.93 9.18
CA PHE A 100 18.99 18.84 8.30
C PHE A 100 20.09 19.26 7.31
N PHE A 101 20.60 20.49 7.38
CA PHE A 101 21.55 21.02 6.39
C PHE A 101 22.83 20.17 6.27
N GLU A 102 23.48 19.83 7.38
CA GLU A 102 24.71 19.02 7.32
C GLU A 102 24.45 17.60 6.83
N GLN A 103 23.27 17.03 7.11
CA GLN A 103 22.89 15.73 6.58
C GLN A 103 22.70 15.79 5.06
N ASP A 104 22.03 16.83 4.56
CA ASP A 104 21.85 17.04 3.12
C ASP A 104 23.20 17.25 2.41
N ARG A 105 24.08 18.05 3.02
CA ARG A 105 25.44 18.26 2.53
C ARG A 105 26.22 16.96 2.45
N ALA A 106 26.20 16.15 3.50
CA ALA A 106 26.87 14.85 3.53
C ALA A 106 26.29 13.88 2.48
N ALA A 107 24.97 13.78 2.36
CA ALA A 107 24.32 12.92 1.37
C ALA A 107 24.76 13.26 -0.06
N ARG A 108 24.86 14.56 -0.38
CA ARG A 108 25.30 15.03 -1.70
C ARG A 108 26.75 14.68 -2.03
N LEU A 109 27.61 14.41 -1.05
CA LEU A 109 28.97 13.95 -1.31
C LEU A 109 29.01 12.53 -1.91
N PHE A 110 28.01 11.70 -1.58
CA PHE A 110 27.92 10.31 -2.06
C PHE A 110 27.09 10.16 -3.35
N LEU A 111 26.46 11.23 -3.83
CA LEU A 111 25.66 11.17 -5.05
C LEU A 111 26.54 10.90 -6.27
N TYR A 112 26.17 9.84 -6.99
CA TYR A 112 26.69 9.58 -8.33
C TYR A 112 26.24 10.69 -9.28
N ARG A 113 27.19 11.24 -10.04
CA ARG A 113 26.99 12.34 -11.00
C ARG A 113 27.47 11.99 -12.40
N GLY A 114 27.74 10.72 -12.68
CA GLY A 114 28.13 10.28 -14.00
C GLY A 114 26.95 10.18 -14.96
N ASP A 115 27.24 9.78 -16.19
CA ASP A 115 26.24 9.54 -17.22
C ASP A 115 25.37 8.34 -16.85
N MET A 116 24.11 8.61 -16.50
CA MET A 116 23.13 7.59 -16.12
C MET A 116 22.75 6.70 -17.30
N ASP A 117 22.74 7.21 -18.53
CA ASP A 117 22.42 6.42 -19.73
C ASP A 117 23.54 5.43 -20.03
N ARG A 118 24.79 5.81 -19.75
CA ARG A 118 25.93 4.88 -19.81
C ARG A 118 25.84 3.79 -18.76
N GLU A 119 25.50 4.14 -17.53
CA GLU A 119 25.33 3.17 -16.44
C GLU A 119 24.17 2.20 -16.73
N TRP A 120 23.04 2.73 -17.20
CA TRP A 120 21.85 1.95 -17.53
C TRP A 120 22.11 0.88 -18.59
N ARG A 121 22.94 1.19 -19.59
CA ARG A 121 23.31 0.26 -20.67
C ARG A 121 24.11 -0.97 -20.21
N ILE A 122 24.65 -0.98 -18.99
CA ILE A 122 25.37 -2.13 -18.43
C ILE A 122 24.38 -3.23 -17.97
N TYR A 123 23.16 -2.85 -17.58
CA TYR A 123 22.14 -3.82 -17.16
C TYR A 123 21.63 -4.66 -18.34
N SER A 124 21.06 -5.82 -18.03
CA SER A 124 20.53 -6.71 -19.06
C SER A 124 19.43 -6.03 -19.88
N ALA A 125 19.37 -6.34 -21.18
CA ALA A 125 18.34 -5.82 -22.08
C ALA A 125 16.90 -6.15 -21.63
N ARG A 126 16.72 -7.16 -20.78
CA ARG A 126 15.41 -7.46 -20.18
C ARG A 126 15.08 -6.47 -19.06
N ALA A 127 15.99 -6.29 -18.11
CA ALA A 127 15.80 -5.36 -16.98
C ALA A 127 15.56 -3.92 -17.45
N THR A 128 16.31 -3.48 -18.46
CA THR A 128 16.13 -2.14 -19.04
C THR A 128 14.76 -1.99 -19.72
N ARG A 129 14.32 -2.98 -20.51
CA ARG A 129 13.00 -2.97 -21.16
C ARG A 129 11.82 -2.99 -20.18
N GLU A 130 11.98 -3.62 -19.03
CA GLU A 130 10.93 -3.69 -18.00
C GLU A 130 10.82 -2.38 -17.20
N ALA A 131 11.94 -1.73 -16.91
CA ALA A 131 11.98 -0.52 -16.08
C ALA A 131 11.78 0.79 -16.86
N GLU A 132 12.24 0.86 -18.11
CA GLU A 132 12.15 2.06 -18.95
C GLU A 132 10.71 2.58 -19.15
N PRO A 133 9.69 1.74 -19.43
CA PRO A 133 8.32 2.19 -19.58
C PRO A 133 7.72 2.76 -18.29
N VAL A 134 8.23 2.38 -17.12
CA VAL A 134 7.75 2.87 -15.82
C VAL A 134 8.37 4.23 -15.50
N ALA A 135 9.62 4.48 -15.90
CA ALA A 135 10.30 5.74 -15.65
C ALA A 135 9.81 6.89 -16.54
N GLN A 136 9.24 6.57 -17.72
CA GLN A 136 8.86 7.54 -18.75
C GLN A 136 7.36 7.87 -18.79
N ARG A 137 6.53 7.30 -17.90
CA ARG A 137 5.07 7.47 -17.86
C ARG A 137 4.62 8.20 -16.59
#